data_AF-A0A7K9MW53-F1
#
_entry.id   AF-A0A7K9MW53-F1
#
_cell.length_a   1.000
_cell.length_b   1.000
_cell.length_c   1.000
_cell.angle_alpha   90.00
_cell.angle_beta   90.00
_cell.angle_gamma   90.00
#
_symmetry.space_group_name_H-M   'P 1'
#
loop_
_entity.id
_entity.type
_entity.pdbx_description
1 polymer ?
#
loop_
_entity_poly.entity_id
_entity_poly.type
_entity_poly.pdbx_seq_one_letter_code
_entity_poly.pdbx_strand_id
1 'polypeptide(L)'
;FAELHAAVAGLPVASSRVLPGLILRRDFAAYCPAGGDLRTVLVTEPLRPALAARGVQFAVDSEGQYQASLRWVARRTEALMKHLQSSNVKLLLSSVKQEEVVIYYAKLYGVSVVECLSSEEMALICEITGVSPYAPFGDNIHREITETAVATFCQPLLLGSKRCVHIGFTSVCAFQPHCLILCGPVDAVNEQHAAALQGAFTMLQQLFKRVDQ
;
A
#
# COMPACT_ATOMS: atom_id res chain seq x y z
N PHE A 1 9.12 13.56 -3.80
CA PHE A 1 10.50 13.07 -3.52
C PHE A 1 10.60 12.40 -2.17
N ALA A 2 9.82 12.85 -1.16
CA ALA A 2 9.77 12.18 0.13
C ALA A 2 9.37 10.70 0.04
N GLU A 3 8.60 10.34 -0.97
CA GLU A 3 8.11 9.00 -1.30
C GLU A 3 9.10 8.20 -2.17
N LEU A 4 10.10 8.88 -2.73
CA LEU A 4 11.10 8.32 -3.64
C LEU A 4 12.47 8.16 -2.96
N HIS A 5 12.55 8.34 -1.64
CA HIS A 5 13.75 8.05 -0.87
C HIS A 5 13.42 7.46 0.49
N ALA A 6 14.40 6.74 1.06
CA ALA A 6 14.38 6.27 2.44
C ALA A 6 15.73 6.55 3.09
N ALA A 7 15.71 7.21 4.24
CA ALA A 7 16.90 7.51 5.03
C ALA A 7 17.19 6.40 6.05
N VAL A 8 18.46 6.04 6.18
CA VAL A 8 18.97 5.03 7.11
C VAL A 8 20.15 5.62 7.88
N ALA A 9 19.98 5.83 9.18
CA ALA A 9 21.06 6.25 10.06
C ALA A 9 21.95 5.06 10.48
N GLY A 10 23.18 5.36 10.90
CA GLY A 10 24.15 4.37 11.38
C GLY A 10 24.88 3.59 10.30
N LEU A 11 24.70 3.94 9.02
CA LEU A 11 25.43 3.33 7.89
C LEU A 11 26.31 4.39 7.19
N PRO A 12 27.46 3.99 6.62
CA PRO A 12 28.29 4.93 5.88
C PRO A 12 27.59 5.39 4.59
N VAL A 13 27.85 6.63 4.16
CA VAL A 13 27.26 7.21 2.94
C VAL A 13 27.50 6.35 1.71
N ALA A 14 28.66 5.67 1.63
CA ALA A 14 29.01 4.74 0.56
C ALA A 14 28.06 3.52 0.46
N SER A 15 27.24 3.25 1.47
CA SER A 15 26.18 2.22 1.45
C SER A 15 24.87 2.72 0.84
N SER A 16 24.78 4.00 0.47
CA SER A 16 23.63 4.55 -0.25
C SER A 16 23.51 3.89 -1.62
N ARG A 17 22.27 3.67 -2.08
CA ARG A 17 22.01 2.97 -3.35
C ARG A 17 20.64 3.32 -3.91
N VAL A 18 20.48 3.14 -5.20
CA VAL A 18 19.18 3.23 -5.87
C VAL A 18 18.62 1.82 -6.01
N LEU A 19 17.37 1.62 -5.61
CA LEU A 19 16.63 0.38 -5.79
C LEU A 19 15.49 0.61 -6.79
N PRO A 20 15.19 -0.35 -7.68
CA PRO A 20 13.98 -0.29 -8.49
C PRO A 20 12.74 -0.41 -7.59
N GLY A 21 11.64 0.23 -7.98
CA GLY A 21 10.39 0.22 -7.22
C GLY A 21 10.33 1.27 -6.11
N LEU A 22 9.33 1.10 -5.23
CA LEU A 22 9.03 1.96 -4.09
C LEU A 22 9.33 1.24 -2.77
N ILE A 23 9.55 2.03 -1.73
CA ILE A 23 9.73 1.54 -0.37
C ILE A 23 8.68 2.16 0.52
N LEU A 24 7.76 1.33 0.99
CA LEU A 24 6.72 1.72 1.93
C LEU A 24 7.31 1.56 3.33
N ARG A 25 7.32 2.64 4.12
CA ARG A 25 7.99 2.69 5.44
C ARG A 25 7.18 2.02 6.55
N ARG A 26 6.64 0.83 6.25
CA ARG A 26 5.77 0.02 7.10
C ARG A 26 6.08 -1.46 6.88
N ASP A 27 5.74 -2.28 7.85
CA ASP A 27 5.81 -3.74 7.70
C ASP A 27 4.48 -4.30 7.15
N PHE A 28 4.50 -5.55 6.72
CA PHE A 28 3.29 -6.28 6.35
C PHE A 28 2.40 -6.55 7.58
N ALA A 29 1.11 -6.28 7.45
CA ALA A 29 0.10 -6.77 8.42
C ALA A 29 -0.16 -8.27 8.21
N ALA A 30 -0.10 -8.72 6.95
CA ALA A 30 -0.04 -10.12 6.56
C ALA A 30 0.97 -10.27 5.43
N TYR A 31 1.93 -11.18 5.58
CA TYR A 31 2.87 -11.52 4.50
C TYR A 31 2.59 -12.94 4.01
N CYS A 32 2.17 -13.02 2.76
CA CYS A 32 1.91 -14.27 2.03
C CYS A 32 2.75 -14.23 0.75
N PRO A 33 3.97 -14.77 0.77
CA PRO A 33 4.85 -14.74 -0.39
C PRO A 33 4.19 -15.44 -1.59
N ALA A 34 4.20 -14.78 -2.73
CA ALA A 34 3.74 -15.31 -4.01
C ALA A 34 4.79 -15.04 -5.07
N GLY A 35 4.96 -15.98 -6.00
CA GLY A 35 5.88 -15.83 -7.14
C GLY A 35 5.20 -15.14 -8.32
N GLY A 36 6.01 -14.49 -9.15
CA GLY A 36 5.55 -13.81 -10.36
C GLY A 36 4.78 -12.51 -10.07
N ASP A 37 4.07 -12.05 -11.10
CA ASP A 37 3.30 -10.82 -11.06
C ASP A 37 2.11 -10.92 -10.08
N LEU A 38 1.99 -9.92 -9.22
CA LEU A 38 1.01 -9.85 -8.15
C LEU A 38 -0.12 -8.91 -8.57
N ARG A 39 -1.31 -9.46 -8.80
CA ARG A 39 -2.51 -8.64 -8.95
C ARG A 39 -2.81 -7.94 -7.64
N THR A 40 -2.82 -6.61 -7.68
CA THR A 40 -2.84 -5.73 -6.52
C THR A 40 -4.09 -4.86 -6.53
N VAL A 41 -4.73 -4.70 -5.38
CA VAL A 41 -5.85 -3.77 -5.18
C VAL A 41 -5.47 -2.70 -4.17
N LEU A 42 -5.89 -1.48 -4.44
CA LEU A 42 -5.78 -0.34 -3.52
C LEU A 42 -7.11 -0.12 -2.83
N VAL A 43 -7.14 0.11 -1.52
CA VAL A 43 -8.38 0.40 -0.78
C VAL A 43 -8.20 1.59 0.14
N THR A 44 -9.24 2.41 0.23
CA THR A 44 -9.25 3.61 1.08
C THR A 44 -10.13 3.46 2.31
N GLU A 45 -10.81 2.33 2.46
CA GLU A 45 -11.79 2.08 3.50
C GLU A 45 -11.54 0.72 4.20
N PRO A 46 -12.03 0.54 5.45
CA PRO A 46 -11.95 -0.74 6.13
C PRO A 46 -12.75 -1.80 5.37
N LEU A 47 -12.16 -2.98 5.13
CA LEU A 47 -12.83 -4.08 4.42
C LEU A 47 -13.83 -4.85 5.29
N ARG A 48 -13.82 -4.64 6.61
CA ARG A 48 -14.87 -5.12 7.50
C ARG A 48 -16.05 -4.14 7.43
N PRO A 49 -17.26 -4.59 7.04
CA PRO A 49 -18.43 -3.73 7.10
C PRO A 49 -18.71 -3.26 8.53
N ALA A 50 -18.98 -1.97 8.69
CA ALA A 50 -19.47 -1.43 9.95
C ALA A 50 -20.93 -1.86 10.20
N LEU A 51 -21.29 -2.08 11.47
CA LEU A 51 -22.68 -2.38 11.85
C LEU A 51 -23.63 -1.18 11.71
N ALA A 52 -23.07 0.04 11.75
CA ALA A 52 -23.77 1.28 11.48
C ALA A 52 -22.85 2.26 10.77
N ALA A 53 -23.44 3.15 9.98
CA ALA A 53 -22.72 4.25 9.38
C ALA A 53 -22.21 5.23 10.45
N ARG A 54 -21.21 6.04 10.10
CA ARG A 54 -20.71 7.10 11.01
C ARG A 54 -21.85 8.02 11.42
N GLY A 55 -21.96 8.28 12.72
CA GLY A 55 -23.01 9.12 13.30
C GLY A 55 -24.38 8.44 13.46
N VAL A 56 -24.49 7.15 13.13
CA VAL A 56 -25.73 6.37 13.31
C VAL A 56 -25.56 5.38 14.47
N GLN A 57 -26.58 5.26 15.31
CA GLN A 57 -26.61 4.29 16.39
C GLN A 57 -27.12 2.93 15.89
N PHE A 58 -26.39 1.87 16.23
CA PHE A 58 -26.86 0.50 16.04
C PHE A 58 -27.62 0.05 17.29
N ALA A 59 -28.96 0.04 17.22
CA ALA A 59 -29.80 -0.46 18.29
C ALA A 59 -30.01 -1.98 18.13
N VAL A 60 -29.90 -2.72 19.23
CA VAL A 60 -30.18 -4.16 19.30
C VAL A 60 -31.11 -4.43 20.47
N ASP A 61 -32.16 -5.21 20.20
CA ASP A 61 -33.21 -5.53 21.17
C ASP A 61 -32.90 -6.82 21.95
N SER A 62 -31.88 -7.58 21.51
CA SER A 62 -31.44 -8.80 22.17
C SER A 62 -29.99 -9.18 21.85
N GLU A 63 -29.39 -9.98 22.73
CA GLU A 63 -28.08 -10.59 22.51
C GLU A 63 -28.06 -11.47 21.25
N GLY A 64 -29.17 -12.19 20.98
CA GLY A 64 -29.28 -13.03 19.78
C GLY A 64 -29.18 -12.24 18.48
N GLN A 65 -29.78 -11.04 18.44
CA GLN A 65 -29.68 -10.13 17.30
C GLN A 65 -28.25 -9.60 17.15
N TYR A 66 -27.63 -9.16 18.24
CA TYR A 66 -26.25 -8.70 18.23
C TYR A 66 -25.29 -9.76 17.70
N GLN A 67 -25.40 -11.01 18.19
CA GLN A 67 -24.59 -12.14 17.72
C GLN A 67 -24.87 -12.48 16.25
N ALA A 68 -26.12 -12.39 15.79
CA ALA A 68 -26.45 -12.59 14.39
C ALA A 68 -25.78 -11.52 13.50
N SER A 69 -25.78 -10.26 13.93
CA SER A 69 -25.13 -9.16 13.22
C SER A 69 -23.61 -9.32 13.15
N LEU A 70 -22.96 -9.75 14.24
CA LEU A 70 -21.52 -10.06 14.22
C LEU A 70 -21.19 -11.20 13.26
N ARG A 71 -22.00 -12.28 13.25
CA ARG A 71 -21.86 -13.39 12.29
C ARG A 71 -22.04 -12.94 10.86
N TRP A 72 -23.00 -12.05 10.59
CA TRP A 72 -23.20 -11.47 9.26
C TRP A 72 -21.97 -10.69 8.80
N VAL A 73 -21.40 -9.82 9.66
CA VAL A 73 -20.19 -9.07 9.34
C VAL A 73 -19.02 -10.02 9.04
N ALA A 74 -18.79 -11.03 9.88
CA ALA A 74 -17.71 -11.99 9.69
C ALA A 74 -17.85 -12.76 8.36
N ARG A 75 -19.05 -13.27 8.05
CA ARG A 75 -19.32 -13.96 6.77
C ARG A 75 -19.16 -13.05 5.57
N ARG A 76 -19.55 -11.77 5.69
CA ARG A 76 -19.40 -10.80 4.62
C ARG A 76 -17.93 -10.46 4.36
N THR A 77 -17.14 -10.29 5.41
CA THR A 77 -15.68 -10.13 5.29
C THR A 77 -15.03 -11.35 4.66
N GLU A 78 -15.39 -12.56 5.11
CA GLU A 78 -14.90 -13.81 4.53
C GLU A 78 -15.21 -13.90 3.02
N ALA A 79 -16.47 -13.65 2.65
CA ALA A 79 -16.91 -13.68 1.27
C ALA A 79 -16.14 -12.68 0.39
N LEU A 80 -15.89 -11.47 0.89
CA LEU A 80 -15.09 -10.46 0.20
C LEU A 80 -13.63 -10.94 0.01
N MET A 81 -12.99 -11.45 1.05
CA MET A 81 -11.60 -11.92 0.96
C MET A 81 -11.47 -13.13 0.03
N LYS A 82 -12.47 -14.03 0.03
CA LYS A 82 -12.57 -15.13 -0.92
C LYS A 82 -12.77 -14.62 -2.35
N HIS A 83 -13.56 -13.58 -2.55
CA HIS A 83 -13.74 -12.93 -3.86
C HIS A 83 -12.44 -12.34 -4.39
N LEU A 84 -11.67 -11.63 -3.56
CA LEU A 84 -10.33 -11.13 -3.89
C LEU A 84 -9.43 -12.28 -4.37
N GLN A 85 -9.37 -13.37 -3.60
CA GLN A 85 -8.57 -14.53 -3.95
C GLN A 85 -9.01 -15.18 -5.25
N SER A 86 -10.32 -15.35 -5.47
CA SER A 86 -10.87 -15.95 -6.69
C SER A 86 -10.63 -15.08 -7.92
N SER A 87 -10.49 -13.76 -7.72
CA SER A 87 -10.07 -12.79 -8.72
C SER A 87 -8.54 -12.73 -8.89
N ASN A 88 -7.80 -13.67 -8.30
CA ASN A 88 -6.34 -13.77 -8.30
C ASN A 88 -5.61 -12.57 -7.67
N VAL A 89 -6.27 -11.80 -6.79
CA VAL A 89 -5.60 -10.74 -6.03
C VAL A 89 -4.65 -11.37 -5.02
N LYS A 90 -3.38 -10.94 -5.03
CA LYS A 90 -2.32 -11.42 -4.13
C LYS A 90 -1.81 -10.34 -3.17
N LEU A 91 -2.14 -9.08 -3.42
CA LEU A 91 -1.70 -7.95 -2.62
C LEU A 91 -2.82 -6.94 -2.41
N LEU A 92 -3.01 -6.55 -1.15
CA LEU A 92 -3.91 -5.50 -0.71
C LEU A 92 -3.08 -4.34 -0.14
N LEU A 93 -3.25 -3.16 -0.73
CA LEU A 93 -2.64 -1.90 -0.27
C LEU A 93 -3.74 -1.01 0.30
N SER A 94 -3.68 -0.73 1.60
CA SER A 94 -4.73 -0.03 2.33
C SER A 94 -4.24 1.29 2.91
N SER A 95 -4.97 2.38 2.67
CA SER A 95 -4.68 3.67 3.33
C SER A 95 -5.07 3.68 4.81
N VAL A 96 -5.99 2.81 5.21
CA VAL A 96 -6.45 2.67 6.60
C VAL A 96 -5.92 1.40 7.24
N LYS A 97 -5.99 1.34 8.56
CA LYS A 97 -5.76 0.10 9.31
C LYS A 97 -6.91 -0.87 9.05
N GLN A 98 -6.59 -2.13 8.74
CA GLN A 98 -7.55 -3.20 8.57
C GLN A 98 -7.75 -3.94 9.89
N GLU A 99 -8.96 -4.47 10.09
CA GLU A 99 -9.29 -5.19 11.31
C GLU A 99 -8.71 -6.60 11.32
N GLU A 100 -8.48 -7.17 12.50
CA GLU A 100 -7.84 -8.49 12.65
C GLU A 100 -8.54 -9.59 11.87
N VAL A 101 -9.87 -9.53 11.75
CA VAL A 101 -10.66 -10.48 10.95
C VAL A 101 -10.32 -10.41 9.46
N VAL A 102 -10.02 -9.21 8.92
CA VAL A 102 -9.56 -9.04 7.54
C VAL A 102 -8.17 -9.64 7.38
N ILE A 103 -7.25 -9.34 8.31
CA ILE A 103 -5.88 -9.87 8.31
C ILE A 103 -5.88 -11.41 8.43
N TYR A 104 -6.76 -11.97 9.25
CA TYR A 104 -6.95 -13.41 9.40
C TYR A 104 -7.34 -14.06 8.07
N TYR A 105 -8.39 -13.56 7.41
CA TYR A 105 -8.83 -14.10 6.12
C TYR A 105 -7.83 -13.83 5.00
N ALA A 106 -7.10 -12.72 5.04
CA ALA A 106 -6.02 -12.45 4.10
C ALA A 106 -4.94 -13.52 4.16
N LYS A 107 -4.50 -13.90 5.37
CA LYS A 107 -3.57 -15.03 5.56
C LYS A 107 -4.17 -16.35 5.08
N LEU A 108 -5.42 -16.63 5.42
CA LEU A 108 -6.11 -17.87 5.02
C LEU A 108 -6.19 -18.02 3.50
N TYR A 109 -6.39 -16.92 2.78
CA TYR A 109 -6.56 -16.92 1.33
C TYR A 109 -5.31 -16.50 0.55
N GLY A 110 -4.16 -16.35 1.23
CA GLY A 110 -2.87 -16.06 0.59
C GLY A 110 -2.78 -14.67 -0.03
N VAL A 111 -3.38 -13.67 0.61
CA VAL A 111 -3.33 -12.26 0.22
C VAL A 111 -2.39 -11.51 1.18
N SER A 112 -1.31 -10.94 0.66
CA SER A 112 -0.45 -10.04 1.43
C SER A 112 -1.16 -8.72 1.68
N VAL A 113 -0.95 -8.11 2.85
CA VAL A 113 -1.58 -6.85 3.26
C VAL A 113 -0.53 -5.87 3.76
N VAL A 114 -0.52 -4.69 3.17
CA VAL A 114 0.18 -3.50 3.66
C VAL A 114 -0.87 -2.45 3.97
N GLU A 115 -0.89 -1.94 5.20
CA GLU A 115 -1.94 -1.04 5.68
C GLU A 115 -1.38 0.29 6.16
N CYS A 116 -2.29 1.23 6.42
CA CYS A 116 -1.99 2.60 6.87
C CYS A 116 -1.17 3.45 5.88
N LEU A 117 -1.21 3.18 4.57
CA LEU A 117 -0.49 3.98 3.58
C LEU A 117 -0.92 5.46 3.62
N SER A 118 0.04 6.37 3.52
CA SER A 118 -0.28 7.80 3.49
C SER A 118 -1.02 8.18 2.20
N SER A 119 -1.70 9.33 2.22
CA SER A 119 -2.39 9.84 1.02
C SER A 119 -1.41 10.06 -0.13
N GLU A 120 -0.18 10.49 0.15
CA GLU A 120 0.89 10.70 -0.82
C GLU A 120 1.41 9.38 -1.40
N GLU A 121 1.61 8.35 -0.56
CA GLU A 121 1.95 7.00 -1.03
C GLU A 121 0.84 6.43 -1.93
N MET A 122 -0.43 6.58 -1.53
CA MET A 122 -1.57 6.14 -2.33
C MET A 122 -1.65 6.89 -3.66
N ALA A 123 -1.52 8.22 -3.65
CA ALA A 123 -1.57 9.04 -4.85
C ALA A 123 -0.45 8.68 -5.84
N LEU A 124 0.78 8.48 -5.35
CA LEU A 124 1.92 8.07 -6.17
C LEU A 124 1.68 6.69 -6.80
N ILE A 125 1.12 5.73 -6.07
CA ILE A 125 0.84 4.41 -6.63
C ILE A 125 -0.27 4.50 -7.68
N CYS A 126 -1.33 5.28 -7.43
CA CYS A 126 -2.35 5.54 -8.43
C CYS A 126 -1.77 6.19 -9.69
N GLU A 127 -0.85 7.15 -9.55
CA GLU A 127 -0.16 7.81 -10.66
C GLU A 127 0.71 6.84 -11.48
N ILE A 128 1.48 5.99 -10.82
CA ILE A 128 2.36 4.99 -11.46
C ILE A 128 1.55 3.92 -12.20
N THR A 129 0.45 3.47 -11.60
CA THR A 129 -0.32 2.31 -12.08
C THR A 129 -1.52 2.70 -12.94
N GLY A 130 -1.94 3.97 -12.90
CA GLY A 130 -3.18 4.45 -13.54
C GLY A 130 -4.47 3.91 -12.90
N VAL A 131 -4.39 3.20 -11.77
CA VAL A 131 -5.53 2.53 -11.13
C VAL A 131 -6.12 3.39 -10.03
N SER A 132 -7.45 3.45 -9.96
CA SER A 132 -8.19 4.07 -8.85
C SER A 132 -8.40 3.09 -7.68
N PRO A 133 -8.55 3.57 -6.44
CA PRO A 133 -8.90 2.69 -5.33
C PRO A 133 -10.19 1.88 -5.56
N TYR A 134 -10.15 0.61 -5.19
CA TYR A 134 -11.27 -0.32 -5.21
C TYR A 134 -12.26 0.00 -4.08
N ALA A 135 -13.54 0.09 -4.44
CA ALA A 135 -14.65 0.33 -3.51
C ALA A 135 -15.43 -0.97 -3.25
N PRO A 136 -15.17 -1.68 -2.14
CA PRO A 136 -15.70 -3.03 -1.90
C PRO A 136 -17.20 -3.10 -1.58
N PHE A 137 -17.84 -1.98 -1.23
CA PHE A 137 -19.22 -1.95 -0.72
C PHE A 137 -20.24 -1.31 -1.68
N GLY A 138 -19.99 -1.36 -2.98
CA GLY A 138 -21.02 -1.06 -4.00
C GLY A 138 -22.11 -2.14 -4.11
N ASP A 139 -23.01 -1.97 -5.09
CA ASP A 139 -24.25 -2.76 -5.26
C ASP A 139 -24.07 -4.28 -5.39
N ASN A 140 -22.84 -4.80 -5.61
CA ASN A 140 -22.59 -6.25 -5.70
C ASN A 140 -21.16 -6.64 -5.29
N ILE A 141 -21.01 -7.47 -4.25
CA ILE A 141 -19.70 -8.02 -3.81
C ILE A 141 -19.03 -8.86 -4.90
N HIS A 142 -19.82 -9.52 -5.75
CA HIS A 142 -19.32 -10.40 -6.80
C HIS A 142 -19.06 -9.69 -8.13
N ARG A 143 -19.09 -8.35 -8.14
CA ARG A 143 -18.69 -7.60 -9.32
C ARG A 143 -17.23 -7.91 -9.66
N GLU A 144 -16.95 -8.00 -10.95
CA GLU A 144 -15.58 -8.15 -11.45
C GLU A 144 -14.70 -7.01 -10.93
N ILE A 145 -13.53 -7.35 -10.41
CA ILE A 145 -12.56 -6.38 -9.90
C ILE A 145 -11.75 -5.85 -11.09
N THR A 146 -12.15 -4.68 -11.58
CA THR A 146 -11.48 -4.02 -12.71
C THR A 146 -10.34 -3.11 -12.25
N GLU A 147 -10.39 -2.61 -11.02
CA GLU A 147 -9.46 -1.65 -10.44
C GLU A 147 -8.23 -2.35 -9.84
N THR A 148 -7.46 -3.05 -10.68
CA THR A 148 -6.26 -3.78 -10.24
C THR A 148 -4.99 -3.32 -10.91
N ALA A 149 -3.94 -3.14 -10.12
CA ALA A 149 -2.58 -2.91 -10.58
C ALA A 149 -1.78 -4.22 -10.63
N VAL A 150 -0.64 -4.21 -11.32
CA VAL A 150 0.31 -5.33 -11.34
C VAL A 150 1.58 -4.91 -10.61
N ALA A 151 1.91 -5.62 -9.54
CA ALA A 151 3.18 -5.51 -8.87
C ALA A 151 4.11 -6.65 -9.30
N THR A 152 5.28 -6.34 -9.85
CA THR A 152 6.25 -7.34 -10.34
C THR A 152 6.97 -8.07 -9.21
N PHE A 153 7.06 -7.42 -8.05
CA PHE A 153 7.52 -8.03 -6.79
C PHE A 153 6.96 -7.25 -5.60
N CYS A 154 6.80 -7.93 -4.46
CA CYS A 154 6.48 -7.32 -3.18
C CYS A 154 7.10 -8.15 -2.05
N GLN A 155 8.08 -7.58 -1.34
CA GLN A 155 8.89 -8.32 -0.37
C GLN A 155 9.25 -7.49 0.86
N PRO A 156 9.48 -8.13 2.02
CA PRO A 156 10.02 -7.45 3.19
C PRO A 156 11.44 -6.96 2.91
N LEU A 157 11.74 -5.74 3.35
CA LEU A 157 13.06 -5.15 3.27
C LEU A 157 13.46 -4.61 4.63
N LEU A 158 14.65 -4.99 5.10
CA LEU A 158 15.23 -4.45 6.32
C LEU A 158 16.14 -3.26 5.97
N LEU A 159 15.77 -2.06 6.43
CA LEU A 159 16.55 -0.84 6.29
C LEU A 159 17.04 -0.41 7.67
N GLY A 160 18.29 -0.74 7.99
CA GLY A 160 18.82 -0.61 9.35
C GLY A 160 18.05 -1.53 10.30
N SER A 161 17.37 -0.94 11.29
CA SER A 161 16.49 -1.67 12.22
C SER A 161 15.01 -1.63 11.84
N LYS A 162 14.64 -0.96 10.75
CA LYS A 162 13.24 -0.76 10.34
C LYS A 162 12.85 -1.80 9.28
N ARG A 163 11.74 -2.49 9.51
CA ARG A 163 11.09 -3.34 8.51
C ARG A 163 10.22 -2.47 7.60
N CYS A 164 10.45 -2.59 6.31
CA CYS A 164 9.76 -1.87 5.26
C CYS A 164 9.24 -2.87 4.23
N VAL A 165 8.32 -2.43 3.37
CA VAL A 165 7.89 -3.19 2.20
C VAL A 165 8.56 -2.61 0.97
N HIS A 166 9.19 -3.47 0.18
CA HIS A 166 9.78 -3.13 -1.11
C HIS A 166 8.89 -3.67 -2.22
N ILE A 167 8.40 -2.78 -3.07
CA ILE A 167 7.40 -3.11 -4.09
C ILE A 167 7.76 -2.51 -5.44
N GLY A 168 7.69 -3.34 -6.48
CA GLY A 168 7.85 -2.91 -7.88
C GLY A 168 6.50 -2.97 -8.58
N PHE A 169 6.18 -1.94 -9.38
CA PHE A 169 4.97 -1.91 -10.20
C PHE A 169 5.31 -1.97 -11.68
N THR A 170 4.44 -2.60 -12.46
CA THR A 170 4.39 -2.38 -13.89
C THR A 170 3.79 -0.99 -14.12
N SER A 171 4.61 -0.07 -14.62
CA SER A 171 4.19 1.31 -14.89
C SER A 171 3.39 1.37 -16.18
N VAL A 172 2.35 2.22 -16.20
CA VAL A 172 1.59 2.51 -17.43
C VAL A 172 2.34 3.42 -18.41
N CYS A 173 3.47 4.00 -17.97
CA CYS A 173 4.29 4.94 -18.73
C CYS A 173 5.74 4.46 -18.82
N ALA A 174 6.56 5.15 -19.61
CA ALA A 174 8.03 4.98 -19.62
C ALA A 174 8.69 5.31 -18.25
N PHE A 175 7.92 5.81 -17.29
CA PHE A 175 8.37 6.11 -15.93
C PHE A 175 8.59 4.82 -15.14
N GLN A 176 9.83 4.52 -14.78
CA GLN A 176 10.15 3.41 -13.90
C GLN A 176 10.45 3.96 -12.49
N PRO A 177 9.58 3.71 -11.49
CA PRO A 177 9.82 4.22 -10.15
C PRO A 177 11.10 3.58 -9.58
N HIS A 178 11.93 4.40 -8.97
CA HIS A 178 13.10 3.99 -8.21
C HIS A 178 13.09 4.71 -6.87
N CYS A 179 13.59 4.04 -5.84
CA CYS A 179 13.73 4.59 -4.51
C CYS A 179 15.21 4.73 -4.17
N LEU A 180 15.60 5.93 -3.74
CA LEU A 180 16.95 6.21 -3.27
C LEU A 180 17.08 5.88 -1.78
N ILE A 181 17.93 4.92 -1.45
CA ILE A 181 18.36 4.68 -0.08
C ILE A 181 19.50 5.63 0.25
N LEU A 182 19.26 6.53 1.21
CA LEU A 182 20.25 7.45 1.75
C LEU A 182 20.77 6.92 3.08
N CYS A 183 22.04 6.57 3.10
CA CYS A 183 22.74 6.13 4.29
C CYS A 183 23.57 7.29 4.85
N GLY A 184 23.59 7.42 6.17
CA GLY A 184 24.37 8.45 6.86
C GLY A 184 24.65 8.05 8.30
N PRO A 185 25.68 8.62 8.93
CA PRO A 185 26.03 8.28 10.30
C PRO A 185 24.91 8.65 11.29
N VAL A 186 24.19 9.74 11.02
CA VAL A 186 23.08 10.25 11.84
C VAL A 186 21.97 10.81 10.95
N ASP A 187 20.75 10.90 11.48
CA ASP A 187 19.57 11.38 10.73
C ASP A 187 19.77 12.80 10.16
N ALA A 188 20.39 13.71 10.92
CA ALA A 188 20.63 15.08 10.45
C ALA A 188 21.48 15.15 9.17
N VAL A 189 22.42 14.22 8.98
CA VAL A 189 23.24 14.14 7.75
C VAL A 189 22.38 13.62 6.59
N ASN A 190 21.52 12.63 6.85
CA ASN A 190 20.57 12.14 5.85
C ASN A 190 19.59 13.24 5.40
N GLU A 191 19.09 14.07 6.32
CA GLU A 191 18.23 15.20 6.02
C GLU A 191 18.93 16.22 5.10
N GLN A 192 20.20 16.54 5.38
CA GLN A 192 21.01 17.40 4.52
C GLN A 192 21.19 16.80 3.12
N HIS A 193 21.50 15.51 3.02
CA HIS A 193 21.62 14.82 1.74
C HIS A 193 20.30 14.81 0.98
N ALA A 194 19.18 14.53 1.65
CA ALA A 194 17.85 14.55 1.05
C ALA A 194 17.50 15.96 0.53
N ALA A 195 17.77 17.01 1.30
CA ALA A 195 17.54 18.39 0.89
C ALA A 195 18.40 18.80 -0.32
N ALA A 196 19.69 18.44 -0.32
CA ALA A 196 20.59 18.72 -1.43
C ALA A 196 20.13 18.02 -2.73
N LEU A 197 19.72 16.76 -2.63
CA LEU A 197 19.20 15.99 -3.77
C LEU A 197 17.86 16.52 -4.27
N GLN A 198 16.96 16.92 -3.35
CA GLN A 198 15.74 17.60 -3.72
C GLN A 198 16.04 18.88 -4.52
N GLY A 199 17.03 19.67 -4.10
CA GLY A 199 17.48 20.85 -4.82
C GLY A 199 18.01 20.51 -6.21
N ALA A 200 18.85 19.47 -6.31
CA ALA A 200 19.38 18.99 -7.59
C ALA A 200 18.28 18.52 -8.55
N PHE A 201 17.31 17.73 -8.07
CA PHE A 201 16.15 17.32 -8.88
C PHE A 201 15.29 18.49 -9.30
N THR A 202 15.07 19.46 -8.41
CA THR A 202 14.32 20.68 -8.74
C THR A 202 15.03 21.46 -9.86
N MET A 203 16.36 21.60 -9.79
CA MET A 203 17.14 22.24 -10.85
C MET A 203 17.02 21.47 -12.18
N LEU A 204 17.18 20.14 -12.16
CA LEU A 204 17.03 19.31 -13.36
C LEU A 204 15.64 19.46 -13.97
N GLN A 205 14.58 19.46 -13.15
CA GLN A 205 13.22 19.70 -13.63
C GLN A 205 13.09 21.05 -14.36
N GLN A 206 13.74 22.12 -13.89
CA GLN A 206 13.71 23.41 -14.60
C GLN A 206 14.42 23.36 -15.95
N LEU A 207 15.49 22.57 -16.10
CA LEU A 207 16.18 22.40 -17.39
C LEU A 207 15.34 21.66 -18.42
N PHE A 208 14.45 20.76 -17.97
CA PHE A 208 13.59 19.97 -18.85
C PHE A 208 12.17 20.53 -19.00
N LYS A 209 11.81 21.60 -18.28
CA LYS A 209 10.61 22.37 -18.60
C LYS A 209 10.82 22.98 -19.97
N ARG A 210 10.03 22.52 -20.95
CA ARG A 210 9.93 23.20 -22.23
C ARG A 210 9.51 24.64 -21.92
N VAL A 211 10.28 25.59 -22.45
CA VAL A 211 9.76 26.95 -22.62
C VAL A 211 8.66 26.78 -23.66
N ASP A 212 7.40 26.87 -23.23
CA ASP A 212 6.28 26.98 -24.15
C ASP A 212 6.54 28.21 -25.03
N GLN A 213 6.86 27.98 -26.31
CA GLN A 213 6.95 29.01 -27.35
C GLN A 213 5.60 29.16 -28.04
#